data_AF-A0A814ANZ9-F1
#
_entry.id   AF-A0A814ANZ9-F1
#
_cell.length_a   1.000
_cell.length_b   1.000
_cell.length_c   1.000
_cell.angle_alpha   90.00
_cell.angle_beta   90.00
_cell.angle_gamma   90.00
#
_symmetry.space_group_name_H-M   'P 1'
#
loop_
_entity.id
_entity.type
_entity.pdbx_description
1 polymer ?
#
loop_
_entity_poly.entity_id
_entity_poly.type
_entity_poly.pdbx_seq_one_letter_code
_entity_poly.pdbx_strand_id
1 'polypeptide(L)'
;MSESNLTSLVCVIAGCGRPANVLCHCCKENLCRNHYNEHDYLNSKLNLLADEIDTFDRQLLGVDLKKYTQNSNDRLHQWRLDSYKAIDQYTDQKYREIEQNLMKIINQKREHIEQIRANMLDIVQKRKMTLEIIDSLTTNLRSVENEMIDIDQKHLTIHTSPLNIDKNAIQIEELTSQEFDVASIPPVYKTIEYPKPGIYPIASNNQYLLIHREPNLCIIDRYIKVMKQIPWTHGQIFDMCWSSALSKFFLITLNQIYIFDINSISIERIDTTQKLRWLSCTCSDSSLFLSTNENGSSICEFNLLNSLQSAKRWDAPDTCRDDERIHDMIHNKGTLFLIIENSVTGKVRAELKSAARFDRLWSIQLDINYQSKIVSCCLLDHDQWLIVDSNTSRLFQISMDGKMKSSSYYTPVPCCACLFGFDLLAISTLNGITIHKV
;
A
#
# COMPACT_ATOMS: atom_id res chain seq x y z
N MET A 1 -23.32 60.75 -68.16
CA MET A 1 -22.88 61.45 -66.93
C MET A 1 -24.06 61.45 -65.97
N SER A 2 -24.00 60.60 -64.96
CA SER A 2 -24.95 60.55 -63.84
C SER A 2 -24.13 60.25 -62.60
N GLU A 3 -23.61 61.32 -62.00
CA GLU A 3 -22.89 61.27 -60.72
C GLU A 3 -23.91 61.01 -59.60
N SER A 4 -23.81 59.84 -58.99
CA SER A 4 -24.56 59.46 -57.80
C SER A 4 -23.90 60.06 -56.57
N ASN A 5 -24.66 60.89 -55.82
CA ASN A 5 -24.33 61.36 -54.48
C ASN A 5 -23.98 60.19 -53.55
N LEU A 6 -22.68 59.97 -53.29
CA LEU A 6 -22.19 59.09 -52.24
C LEU A 6 -22.20 59.87 -50.91
N THR A 7 -23.28 59.74 -50.15
CA THR A 7 -23.25 60.01 -48.71
C THR A 7 -22.17 59.15 -48.08
N SER A 8 -21.14 59.77 -47.47
CA SER A 8 -20.06 59.05 -46.80
C SER A 8 -20.64 58.22 -45.67
N LEU A 9 -20.72 56.89 -45.86
CA LEU A 9 -21.08 55.98 -44.78
C LEU A 9 -20.07 56.15 -43.66
N VAL A 10 -20.54 56.32 -42.43
CA VAL A 10 -19.68 56.48 -41.24
C VAL A 10 -19.51 55.10 -40.62
N CYS A 11 -18.33 54.85 -40.03
CA CYS A 11 -18.06 53.62 -39.29
C CYS A 11 -19.09 53.43 -38.16
N VAL A 12 -19.64 52.21 -38.02
CA VAL A 12 -20.69 51.91 -37.04
C VAL A 12 -20.21 51.99 -35.58
N ILE A 13 -18.91 51.84 -35.35
CA ILE A 13 -18.30 51.90 -34.01
C ILE A 13 -18.48 53.30 -33.41
N ALA A 14 -19.19 53.37 -32.28
CA ALA A 14 -19.50 54.61 -31.58
C ALA A 14 -18.23 55.41 -31.26
N GLY A 15 -18.21 56.69 -31.63
CA GLY A 15 -17.06 57.58 -31.45
C GLY A 15 -16.03 57.55 -32.59
N CYS A 16 -16.20 56.70 -33.62
CA CYS A 16 -15.33 56.68 -34.78
C CYS A 16 -15.78 57.69 -35.86
N GLY A 17 -15.09 58.82 -35.98
CA GLY A 17 -15.37 59.83 -37.02
C GLY A 17 -14.83 59.48 -38.42
N ARG A 18 -14.35 58.26 -38.66
CA ARG A 18 -13.73 57.86 -39.94
C ARG A 18 -14.80 57.33 -40.91
N PRO A 19 -14.65 57.57 -42.23
CA PRO A 19 -15.54 56.98 -43.21
C PRO A 19 -15.43 55.45 -43.18
N ALA A 20 -16.58 54.78 -43.25
CA ALA A 20 -16.65 53.35 -43.47
C ALA A 20 -16.18 53.05 -44.89
N ASN A 21 -15.20 52.16 -44.98
CA ASN A 21 -14.58 51.79 -46.25
C ASN A 21 -14.84 50.31 -46.59
N VAL A 22 -15.38 49.54 -45.65
CA VAL A 22 -15.59 48.10 -45.80
C VAL A 22 -16.90 47.70 -45.12
N LEU A 23 -17.75 46.95 -45.82
CA LEU A 23 -18.91 46.26 -45.24
C LEU A 23 -18.46 44.86 -44.80
N CYS A 24 -18.54 44.55 -43.50
CA CYS A 24 -18.14 43.23 -43.02
C CYS A 24 -19.15 42.17 -43.49
N HIS A 25 -18.67 41.11 -44.14
CA HIS A 25 -19.55 40.04 -44.61
C HIS A 25 -20.16 39.19 -43.49
N CYS A 26 -19.50 39.13 -42.33
CA CYS A 26 -19.91 38.33 -41.16
C CYS A 26 -21.08 38.98 -40.40
N CYS A 27 -20.97 40.26 -40.03
CA CYS A 27 -21.98 40.97 -39.24
C CYS A 27 -22.84 41.97 -40.05
N LYS A 28 -22.53 42.18 -41.34
CA LYS A 28 -23.18 43.17 -42.23
C LYS A 28 -23.06 44.61 -41.74
N GLU A 29 -22.05 44.92 -40.93
CA GLU A 29 -21.80 46.26 -40.43
C GLU A 29 -20.76 47.02 -41.26
N ASN A 30 -20.96 48.34 -41.37
CA ASN A 30 -20.06 49.24 -42.10
C ASN A 30 -18.92 49.70 -41.18
N LEU A 31 -17.69 49.31 -41.48
CA LEU A 31 -16.50 49.56 -40.66
C LEU A 31 -15.47 50.41 -41.42
N CYS A 32 -14.76 51.27 -40.71
CA CYS A 32 -13.53 51.86 -41.26
C CYS A 32 -12.45 50.77 -41.37
N ARG A 33 -11.44 50.99 -42.22
CA ARG A 33 -10.40 49.98 -42.48
C ARG A 33 -9.70 49.44 -41.22
N ASN A 34 -9.48 50.29 -40.21
CA ASN A 34 -8.83 49.87 -38.96
C ASN A 34 -9.75 48.96 -38.13
N HIS A 35 -11.01 49.37 -37.93
CA HIS A 35 -11.96 48.55 -37.19
C HIS A 35 -12.35 47.27 -37.94
N TYR A 36 -12.32 47.28 -39.28
CA TYR A 36 -12.47 46.06 -40.07
C TYR A 36 -11.32 45.09 -39.81
N ASN A 37 -10.06 45.55 -39.82
CA ASN A 37 -8.90 44.70 -39.55
C ASN A 37 -8.92 44.13 -38.12
N GLU A 38 -9.30 44.95 -37.12
CA GLU A 38 -9.46 44.50 -35.74
C GLU A 38 -10.61 43.48 -35.62
N HIS A 39 -11.75 43.74 -36.25
CA HIS A 39 -12.90 42.85 -36.27
C HIS A 39 -12.62 41.52 -36.98
N ASP A 40 -11.91 41.55 -38.10
CA ASP A 40 -11.46 40.36 -38.85
C ASP A 40 -10.44 39.54 -38.04
N TYR A 41 -9.51 40.21 -37.36
CA TYR A 41 -8.59 39.57 -36.42
C TYR A 41 -9.31 38.90 -35.24
N LEU A 42 -10.30 39.57 -34.65
CA LEU A 42 -11.09 39.00 -33.54
C LEU A 42 -11.94 37.81 -34.03
N ASN A 43 -12.56 37.92 -35.20
CA ASN A 43 -13.33 36.81 -35.79
C ASN A 43 -12.46 35.60 -36.13
N SER A 44 -11.25 35.82 -36.66
CA SER A 44 -10.33 34.70 -36.90
C SER A 44 -9.94 33.97 -35.60
N LYS A 45 -9.75 34.71 -34.50
CA LYS A 45 -9.53 34.10 -33.17
C LYS A 45 -10.75 33.36 -32.64
N LEU A 46 -11.95 33.92 -32.82
CA LEU A 46 -13.19 33.26 -32.40
C LEU A 46 -13.44 31.96 -33.18
N ASN A 47 -13.15 31.94 -34.49
CA ASN A 47 -13.25 30.73 -35.30
C ASN A 47 -12.28 29.64 -34.82
N LEU A 48 -11.04 30.00 -34.47
CA LEU A 48 -10.08 29.05 -33.90
C LEU A 48 -10.59 28.45 -32.57
N LEU A 49 -11.18 29.29 -31.70
CA LEU A 49 -11.78 28.81 -30.46
C LEU A 49 -13.01 27.92 -30.70
N ALA A 50 -13.83 28.24 -31.70
CA ALA A 50 -14.97 27.40 -32.10
C ALA A 50 -14.49 26.03 -32.62
N ASP A 51 -13.44 26.01 -33.45
CA ASP A 51 -12.82 24.77 -33.94
C ASP A 51 -12.22 23.94 -32.80
N GLU A 52 -11.62 24.59 -31.79
CA GLU A 52 -11.15 23.94 -30.56
C GLU A 52 -12.30 23.34 -29.74
N ILE A 53 -13.40 24.10 -29.55
CA ILE A 53 -14.60 23.63 -28.86
C ILE A 53 -15.20 22.42 -29.56
N ASP A 54 -15.36 22.47 -30.88
CA ASP A 54 -15.86 21.34 -31.68
C ASP A 54 -14.92 20.14 -31.62
N THR A 55 -13.61 20.38 -31.48
CA THR A 55 -12.63 19.32 -31.28
C THR A 55 -12.77 18.69 -29.89
N PHE A 56 -12.98 19.48 -28.83
CA PHE A 56 -13.28 18.97 -27.50
C PHE A 56 -14.62 18.23 -27.44
N ASP A 57 -15.65 18.70 -28.13
CA ASP A 57 -16.96 18.03 -28.19
C ASP A 57 -16.84 16.66 -28.88
N ARG A 58 -16.11 16.59 -30.01
CA ARG A 58 -15.80 15.31 -30.67
C ARG A 58 -14.98 14.38 -29.78
N GLN A 59 -14.04 14.91 -29.00
CA GLN A 59 -13.27 14.12 -28.04
C GLN A 59 -14.15 13.57 -26.91
N LEU A 60 -15.08 14.38 -26.39
CA LEU A 60 -16.06 13.98 -25.37
C LEU A 60 -17.01 12.90 -25.89
N LEU A 61 -17.52 13.04 -27.12
CA LEU A 61 -18.33 12.01 -27.78
C LEU A 61 -17.54 10.71 -28.05
N GLY A 62 -16.22 10.82 -28.20
CA GLY A 62 -15.30 9.68 -28.32
C GLY A 62 -14.95 8.99 -27.00
N VAL A 63 -15.35 9.54 -25.84
CA VAL A 63 -15.13 8.90 -24.53
C VAL A 63 -16.01 7.64 -24.45
N ASP A 64 -15.36 6.48 -24.47
CA ASP A 64 -16.03 5.19 -24.35
C ASP A 64 -16.46 4.94 -22.89
N LEU A 65 -17.61 5.51 -22.52
CA LEU A 65 -18.22 5.32 -21.20
C LEU A 65 -18.37 3.84 -20.85
N LYS A 66 -18.66 2.97 -21.82
CA LYS A 66 -18.77 1.52 -21.56
C LYS A 66 -17.45 0.94 -21.11
N LYS A 67 -16.33 1.33 -21.72
CA LYS A 67 -14.99 0.90 -21.29
C LYS A 67 -14.65 1.37 -19.87
N TYR A 68 -14.98 2.61 -19.52
CA TYR A 68 -14.75 3.11 -18.16
C TYR A 68 -15.62 2.39 -17.12
N THR A 69 -16.91 2.21 -17.41
CA THR A 69 -17.81 1.44 -16.55
C THR A 69 -17.37 -0.01 -16.43
N GLN A 70 -16.89 -0.64 -17.51
CA GLN A 70 -16.40 -2.01 -17.49
C GLN A 70 -15.19 -2.15 -16.55
N ASN A 71 -14.21 -1.25 -16.63
CA ASN A 71 -13.05 -1.28 -15.74
C ASN A 71 -13.46 -1.14 -14.26
N SER A 72 -14.34 -0.20 -13.94
CA SER A 72 -14.86 -0.05 -12.58
C SER A 72 -15.63 -1.29 -12.11
N ASN A 73 -16.43 -1.89 -12.98
CA ASN A 73 -17.15 -3.13 -12.69
C ASN A 73 -16.18 -4.30 -12.46
N ASP A 74 -15.11 -4.40 -13.26
CA ASP A 74 -14.09 -5.44 -13.12
C ASP A 74 -13.36 -5.28 -11.77
N ARG A 75 -13.06 -4.06 -11.34
CA ARG A 75 -12.47 -3.79 -10.01
C ARG A 75 -13.41 -4.18 -8.88
N LEU A 76 -14.69 -3.85 -8.98
CA LEU A 76 -15.69 -4.26 -7.98
C LEU A 76 -15.88 -5.78 -7.97
N HIS A 77 -15.82 -6.42 -9.13
CA HIS A 77 -15.88 -7.87 -9.24
C HIS A 77 -14.66 -8.52 -8.59
N GLN A 78 -13.46 -7.99 -8.82
CA GLN A 78 -12.24 -8.47 -8.19
C GLN A 78 -12.31 -8.30 -6.67
N TRP A 79 -12.71 -7.13 -6.17
CA TRP A 79 -12.92 -6.90 -4.74
C TRP A 79 -13.89 -7.92 -4.13
N ARG A 80 -14.96 -8.27 -4.85
CA ARG A 80 -15.92 -9.29 -4.41
C ARG A 80 -15.26 -10.67 -4.32
N LEU A 81 -14.49 -11.07 -5.33
CA LEU A 81 -13.78 -12.36 -5.35
C LEU A 81 -12.75 -12.44 -4.21
N ASP A 82 -11.98 -11.37 -4.00
CA ASP A 82 -10.98 -11.29 -2.93
C ASP A 82 -11.64 -11.33 -1.55
N SER A 83 -12.80 -10.67 -1.39
CA SER A 83 -13.58 -10.70 -0.15
C SER A 83 -14.08 -12.11 0.17
N TYR A 84 -14.59 -12.85 -0.82
CA TYR A 84 -14.97 -14.26 -0.59
C TYR A 84 -13.77 -15.11 -0.18
N LYS A 85 -12.63 -14.95 -0.86
CA LYS A 85 -11.41 -15.68 -0.49
C LYS A 85 -10.98 -15.37 0.95
N ALA A 86 -11.06 -14.12 1.38
CA ALA A 86 -10.74 -13.73 2.75
C ALA A 86 -11.72 -14.35 3.78
N ILE A 87 -13.01 -14.39 3.45
CA ILE A 87 -14.04 -15.04 4.29
C ILE A 87 -13.77 -16.54 4.40
N ASP A 88 -13.45 -17.21 3.29
CA ASP A 88 -13.15 -18.65 3.26
C ASP A 88 -11.90 -18.94 4.11
N GLN A 89 -10.83 -18.16 3.94
CA GLN A 89 -9.61 -18.29 4.74
C GLN A 89 -9.86 -18.12 6.24
N TYR A 90 -10.67 -17.13 6.62
CA TYR A 90 -11.04 -16.91 8.02
C TYR A 90 -11.86 -18.08 8.58
N THR A 91 -12.78 -18.61 7.78
CA THR A 91 -13.62 -19.76 8.14
C THR A 91 -12.76 -21.01 8.34
N ASP A 92 -11.82 -21.29 7.44
CA ASP A 92 -10.86 -22.38 7.55
C ASP A 92 -9.97 -22.25 8.79
N GLN A 93 -9.55 -21.04 9.12
CA GLN A 93 -8.81 -20.77 10.35
C GLN A 93 -9.65 -21.14 11.58
N LYS A 94 -10.93 -20.78 11.60
CA LYS A 94 -11.82 -21.11 12.71
C LYS A 94 -12.11 -22.61 12.82
N TYR A 95 -12.18 -23.34 11.70
CA TYR A 95 -12.25 -24.80 11.73
C TYR A 95 -11.00 -25.42 12.38
N ARG A 96 -9.80 -24.94 12.03
CA ARG A 96 -8.56 -25.39 12.67
C ARG A 96 -8.51 -25.07 14.16
N GLU A 97 -9.00 -23.90 14.58
CA GLU A 97 -9.08 -23.52 16.00
C GLU A 97 -10.01 -24.44 16.79
N ILE A 98 -11.16 -24.81 16.20
CA ILE A 98 -12.08 -25.80 16.77
C ILE A 98 -11.39 -27.15 16.94
N GLU A 99 -10.71 -27.63 15.89
CA GLU A 99 -10.02 -28.92 15.90
C GLU A 99 -8.92 -28.97 16.97
N GLN A 100 -8.10 -27.92 17.07
CA GLN A 100 -7.05 -27.81 18.08
C GLN A 100 -7.62 -27.82 19.51
N ASN A 101 -8.71 -27.10 19.75
CA ASN A 101 -9.37 -27.08 21.05
C ASN A 101 -9.92 -28.47 21.42
N LEU A 102 -10.55 -29.17 20.46
CA LEU A 102 -11.03 -30.54 20.67
C LEU A 102 -9.88 -31.50 20.96
N MET A 103 -8.78 -31.44 20.20
CA MET A 103 -7.61 -32.28 20.45
C MET A 103 -7.03 -32.05 21.84
N LYS A 104 -6.97 -30.79 22.31
CA LYS A 104 -6.49 -30.46 23.65
C LYS A 104 -7.35 -31.11 24.74
N ILE A 105 -8.67 -31.06 24.61
CA ILE A 105 -9.61 -31.70 25.55
C ILE A 105 -9.40 -33.22 25.55
N ILE A 106 -9.33 -33.85 24.37
CA ILE A 106 -9.13 -35.30 24.23
C ILE A 106 -7.80 -35.72 24.88
N ASN A 107 -6.72 -34.97 24.65
CA ASN A 107 -5.40 -35.28 25.21
C ASN A 107 -5.39 -35.19 26.74
N GLN A 108 -6.04 -34.18 27.32
CA GLN A 108 -6.18 -34.08 28.78
C GLN A 108 -6.92 -35.29 29.38
N LYS A 109 -7.97 -35.79 28.72
CA LYS A 109 -8.66 -37.00 29.19
C LYS A 109 -7.80 -38.25 29.05
N ARG A 110 -7.04 -38.36 27.94
CA ARG A 110 -6.10 -39.48 27.74
C ARG A 110 -5.03 -39.50 28.84
N GLU A 111 -4.49 -38.35 29.22
CA GLU A 111 -3.53 -38.25 30.34
C GLU A 111 -4.15 -38.72 31.67
N HIS A 112 -5.40 -38.36 31.95
CA HIS A 112 -6.11 -38.81 33.16
C HIS A 112 -6.30 -40.33 33.18
N ILE A 113 -6.64 -40.95 32.04
CA ILE A 113 -6.74 -42.41 31.91
C ILE A 113 -5.38 -43.08 32.16
N GLU A 114 -4.29 -42.52 31.61
CA GLU A 114 -2.94 -43.05 31.85
C GLU A 114 -2.51 -42.94 33.31
N GLN A 115 -2.89 -41.87 34.02
CA GLN A 115 -2.68 -41.75 35.46
C GLN A 115 -3.46 -42.81 36.25
N ILE A 116 -4.72 -43.07 35.89
CA ILE A 116 -5.52 -44.14 36.52
C ILE A 116 -4.86 -45.51 36.28
N ARG A 117 -4.37 -45.79 35.06
CA ARG A 117 -3.64 -47.02 34.73
C ARG A 117 -2.36 -47.17 35.53
N ALA A 118 -1.55 -46.11 35.64
CA ALA A 118 -0.32 -46.11 36.41
C ALA A 118 -0.58 -46.40 37.90
N ASN A 119 -1.62 -45.77 38.49
CA ASN A 119 -2.03 -46.02 39.86
C ASN A 119 -2.48 -47.48 40.05
N MET A 120 -3.25 -48.04 39.11
CA MET A 120 -3.69 -49.43 39.16
C MET A 120 -2.51 -50.41 39.14
N LEU A 121 -1.51 -50.18 38.28
CA LEU A 121 -0.29 -50.98 38.21
C LEU A 121 0.50 -50.93 39.52
N ASP A 122 0.66 -49.75 40.13
CA ASP A 122 1.36 -49.57 41.40
C ASP A 122 0.67 -50.32 42.55
N ILE A 123 -0.66 -50.27 42.62
CA ILE A 123 -1.48 -50.99 43.62
C ILE A 123 -1.31 -52.51 43.47
N VAL A 124 -1.39 -53.02 42.23
CA VAL A 124 -1.20 -54.45 41.92
C VAL A 124 0.20 -54.91 42.31
N GLN A 125 1.23 -54.13 41.97
CA GLN A 125 2.63 -54.47 42.25
C GLN A 125 2.94 -54.46 43.75
N LYS A 126 2.33 -53.55 44.52
CA LYS A 126 2.53 -53.45 45.98
C LYS A 126 1.65 -54.39 46.80
N ARG A 127 0.75 -55.17 46.18
CA ARG A 127 -0.22 -56.09 46.84
C ARG A 127 -1.05 -55.43 47.96
N LYS A 128 -1.24 -54.11 47.93
CA LYS A 128 -2.07 -53.37 48.89
C LYS A 128 -3.48 -53.21 48.34
N MET A 129 -4.17 -54.33 48.14
CA MET A 129 -5.52 -54.30 47.58
C MET A 129 -6.54 -54.27 48.72
N THR A 130 -7.24 -53.15 48.87
CA THR A 130 -8.38 -52.99 49.79
C THR A 130 -9.64 -52.62 49.00
N LEU A 131 -10.82 -52.92 49.56
CA LEU A 131 -12.11 -52.56 48.95
C LEU A 131 -12.22 -51.05 48.68
N GLU A 132 -11.73 -50.21 49.59
CA GLU A 132 -11.72 -48.75 49.44
C GLU A 132 -10.92 -48.26 48.21
N ILE A 133 -9.83 -48.96 47.86
CA ILE A 133 -9.01 -48.63 46.69
C ILE A 133 -9.74 -48.99 45.39
N ILE A 134 -10.46 -50.12 45.38
CA ILE A 134 -11.29 -50.54 44.24
C ILE A 134 -12.45 -49.56 44.03
N ASP A 135 -13.11 -49.13 45.11
CA ASP A 135 -14.21 -48.17 45.05
C ASP A 135 -13.73 -46.80 44.56
N SER A 136 -12.56 -46.35 44.99
CA SER A 136 -11.93 -45.10 44.51
C SER A 136 -11.61 -45.16 43.01
N LEU A 137 -10.99 -46.25 42.54
CA LEU A 137 -10.70 -46.44 41.11
C LEU A 137 -11.98 -46.52 40.27
N THR A 138 -13.00 -47.21 40.76
CA THR A 138 -14.31 -47.33 40.08
C THR A 138 -15.01 -45.98 39.98
N THR A 139 -14.92 -45.16 41.03
CA THR A 139 -15.50 -43.81 41.05
C THR A 139 -14.78 -42.89 40.06
N ASN A 140 -13.45 -42.94 40.00
CA ASN A 140 -12.67 -42.16 39.04
C ASN A 140 -12.94 -42.58 37.59
N LEU A 141 -13.06 -43.88 37.32
CA LEU A 141 -13.44 -44.41 36.01
C LEU A 141 -14.83 -43.92 35.57
N ARG A 142 -15.82 -43.96 36.47
CA ARG A 142 -17.16 -43.41 36.20
C ARG A 142 -17.14 -41.89 36.00
N SER A 143 -16.27 -41.15 36.70
CA SER A 143 -16.09 -39.71 36.45
C SER A 143 -15.58 -39.45 35.04
N VAL A 144 -14.56 -40.19 34.60
CA VAL A 144 -14.02 -40.08 33.23
C VAL A 144 -15.07 -40.48 32.19
N GLU A 145 -15.86 -41.52 32.45
CA GLU A 145 -16.96 -41.95 31.56
C GLU A 145 -18.04 -40.87 31.44
N ASN A 146 -18.48 -40.27 32.55
CA ASN A 146 -19.44 -39.17 32.54
C ASN A 146 -18.88 -37.92 31.85
N GLU A 147 -17.60 -37.62 32.07
CA GLU A 147 -16.92 -36.51 31.38
C GLU A 147 -16.78 -36.77 29.88
N MET A 148 -16.61 -38.03 29.44
CA MET A 148 -16.59 -38.39 28.02
C MET A 148 -17.96 -38.20 27.35
N ILE A 149 -19.05 -38.51 28.06
CA ILE A 149 -20.42 -38.28 27.57
C ILE A 149 -20.71 -36.77 27.44
N ASP A 150 -20.17 -35.94 28.33
CA ASP A 150 -20.32 -34.48 28.26
C ASP A 150 -19.49 -33.86 27.11
N ILE A 151 -18.40 -34.49 26.66
CA ILE A 151 -17.62 -34.03 25.50
C ILE A 151 -18.48 -34.02 24.22
N ASP A 152 -19.27 -35.08 24.01
CA ASP A 152 -20.16 -35.21 22.85
C ASP A 152 -21.30 -34.19 22.86
N GLN A 153 -21.62 -33.57 24.00
CA GLN A 153 -22.83 -32.76 24.16
C GLN A 153 -22.59 -31.26 24.37
N LYS A 154 -21.46 -30.80 24.93
CA LYS A 154 -21.40 -29.42 25.49
C LYS A 154 -20.10 -28.63 25.38
N HIS A 155 -19.02 -29.13 24.79
CA HIS A 155 -17.73 -28.44 24.96
C HIS A 155 -17.48 -27.20 24.11
N LEU A 156 -18.17 -27.01 23.00
CA LEU A 156 -17.96 -25.84 22.15
C LEU A 156 -19.28 -25.14 21.85
N THR A 157 -19.39 -23.91 22.32
CA THR A 157 -20.45 -22.99 21.90
C THR A 157 -19.85 -22.02 20.90
N ILE A 158 -20.36 -22.04 19.66
CA ILE A 158 -19.92 -21.11 18.62
C ILE A 158 -20.91 -19.95 18.61
N HIS A 159 -20.43 -18.77 18.96
CA HIS A 159 -21.20 -17.54 18.80
C HIS A 159 -20.84 -16.90 17.46
N THR A 160 -21.81 -16.82 16.56
CA THR A 160 -21.64 -16.11 15.29
C THR A 160 -22.38 -14.77 15.35
N SER A 161 -21.80 -13.77 14.67
CA SER A 161 -22.46 -12.49 14.43
C SER A 161 -22.52 -12.27 12.91
N PRO A 162 -23.55 -11.56 12.41
CA PRO A 162 -23.61 -11.22 11.00
C PRO A 162 -22.39 -10.43 10.56
N LEU A 163 -21.82 -10.77 9.40
CA LEU A 163 -20.77 -9.97 8.79
C LEU A 163 -21.35 -8.62 8.37
N ASN A 164 -20.89 -7.54 9.00
CA ASN A 164 -21.32 -6.19 8.67
C ASN A 164 -20.28 -5.54 7.74
N ILE A 165 -20.68 -5.26 6.51
CA ILE A 165 -19.82 -4.57 5.54
C ILE A 165 -19.91 -3.07 5.84
N ASP A 166 -18.77 -2.46 6.19
CA ASP A 166 -18.69 -1.02 6.39
C ASP A 166 -19.18 -0.30 5.13
N LYS A 167 -20.01 0.73 5.29
CA LYS A 167 -20.48 1.55 4.17
C LYS A 167 -19.33 2.24 3.44
N ASN A 168 -18.19 2.41 4.10
CA ASN A 168 -16.95 2.95 3.53
C ASN A 168 -16.06 1.86 2.89
N ALA A 169 -16.48 0.60 2.86
CA ALA A 169 -15.70 -0.48 2.25
C ALA A 169 -15.55 -0.31 0.73
N ILE A 170 -16.50 0.40 0.10
CA ILE A 170 -16.44 0.79 -1.32
C ILE A 170 -16.76 2.28 -1.37
N GLN A 171 -15.79 3.07 -1.80
CA GLN A 171 -15.98 4.49 -2.12
C GLN A 171 -15.98 4.64 -3.63
N ILE A 172 -17.07 5.23 -4.15
CA ILE A 172 -17.18 5.63 -5.55
C ILE A 172 -17.08 7.14 -5.53
N GLU A 173 -15.88 7.63 -5.80
CA GLU A 173 -15.61 9.05 -5.87
C GLU A 173 -15.54 9.46 -7.34
N GLU A 174 -16.17 10.59 -7.65
CA GLU A 174 -15.85 11.32 -8.87
C GLU A 174 -14.39 11.76 -8.73
N LEU A 175 -13.57 11.59 -9.78
CA LEU A 175 -12.20 12.11 -9.82
C LEU A 175 -12.25 13.65 -9.88
N THR A 176 -12.86 14.31 -8.90
CA THR A 176 -12.88 15.76 -8.76
C THR A 176 -11.53 16.18 -8.20
N SER A 177 -10.57 16.40 -9.11
CA SER A 177 -9.54 17.45 -9.16
C SER A 177 -8.82 17.97 -7.91
N GLN A 178 -8.97 17.38 -6.73
CA GLN A 178 -7.99 17.50 -5.65
C GLN A 178 -7.18 16.21 -5.65
N GLU A 179 -6.50 15.96 -6.77
CA GLU A 179 -5.40 15.01 -6.74
C GLU A 179 -4.45 15.47 -5.64
N PHE A 180 -4.11 14.55 -4.72
CA PHE A 180 -3.08 14.80 -3.71
C PHE A 180 -1.86 15.44 -4.39
N ASP A 181 -1.42 16.58 -3.88
CA ASP A 181 -0.23 17.27 -4.36
C ASP A 181 0.73 17.44 -3.19
N VAL A 182 1.93 16.86 -3.32
CA VAL A 182 2.97 16.93 -2.30
C VAL A 182 3.42 18.38 -2.01
N ALA A 183 3.24 19.30 -2.96
CA ALA A 183 3.50 20.73 -2.75
C ALA A 183 2.50 21.36 -1.77
N SER A 184 1.33 20.74 -1.61
CA SER A 184 0.21 21.24 -0.80
C SER A 184 -0.18 20.26 0.32
N ILE A 185 0.79 19.56 0.92
CA ILE A 185 0.53 18.65 2.04
C ILE A 185 -0.24 19.38 3.14
N PRO A 186 -1.41 18.87 3.57
CA PRO A 186 -2.21 19.47 4.63
C PRO A 186 -1.43 19.57 5.95
N PRO A 187 -1.82 20.47 6.87
CA PRO A 187 -1.16 20.59 8.16
C PRO A 187 -1.18 19.26 8.93
N VAL A 188 -0.20 19.08 9.82
CA VAL A 188 -0.08 17.87 10.65
C VAL A 188 -1.38 17.65 11.42
N TYR A 189 -2.00 16.51 11.19
CA TYR A 189 -3.21 16.08 11.90
C TYR A 189 -2.87 15.53 13.29
N LYS A 190 -1.81 14.70 13.39
CA LYS A 190 -1.36 14.13 14.66
C LYS A 190 0.11 13.70 14.59
N THR A 191 0.79 13.69 15.73
CA THR A 191 2.16 13.17 15.85
C THR A 191 2.21 12.03 16.85
N ILE A 192 2.97 10.98 16.53
CA ILE A 192 3.29 9.87 17.43
C ILE A 192 4.77 9.96 17.76
N GLU A 193 5.12 10.29 18.99
CA GLU A 193 6.51 10.48 19.39
C GLU A 193 7.23 9.15 19.60
N TYR A 194 8.50 9.11 19.17
CA TYR A 194 9.39 8.02 19.50
C TYR A 194 10.02 8.23 20.89
N PRO A 195 10.14 7.17 21.71
CA PRO A 195 10.84 7.26 22.99
C PRO A 195 12.31 7.63 22.83
N LYS A 196 12.93 7.23 21.71
CA LYS A 196 14.31 7.52 21.35
C LYS A 196 14.36 7.95 19.89
N PRO A 197 15.16 8.98 19.55
CA PRO A 197 15.33 9.35 18.17
C PRO A 197 15.94 8.21 17.36
N GLY A 198 15.44 7.99 16.15
CA GLY A 198 15.92 6.91 15.30
C GLY A 198 15.20 6.88 13.97
N ILE A 199 15.77 6.11 13.04
CA ILE A 199 15.15 5.86 11.74
C ILE A 199 14.48 4.51 11.82
N TYR A 200 13.15 4.55 11.87
CA TYR A 200 12.34 3.34 11.97
C TYR A 200 11.42 3.24 10.76
N PRO A 201 11.43 2.09 10.06
CA PRO A 201 10.46 1.85 9.01
C PRO A 201 9.05 1.83 9.59
N ILE A 202 8.07 2.05 8.72
CA ILE A 202 6.65 1.98 9.03
C ILE A 202 5.95 1.21 7.90
N ALA A 203 4.95 0.40 8.23
CA ALA A 203 4.16 -0.32 7.24
C ALA A 203 2.69 -0.30 7.64
N SER A 204 1.80 -0.26 6.65
CA SER A 204 0.36 -0.29 6.87
C SER A 204 -0.29 -1.44 6.10
N ASN A 205 -1.39 -1.94 6.66
CA ASN A 205 -2.35 -2.80 5.96
C ASN A 205 -3.70 -2.11 5.75
N ASN A 206 -3.70 -0.77 5.70
CA ASN A 206 -4.85 0.11 5.65
C ASN A 206 -5.71 0.17 6.92
N GLN A 207 -5.78 -0.89 7.72
CA GLN A 207 -6.53 -0.91 8.98
C GLN A 207 -5.66 -0.57 10.19
N TYR A 208 -4.41 -1.05 10.15
CA TYR A 208 -3.41 -0.89 11.17
C TYR A 208 -2.12 -0.33 10.57
N LEU A 209 -1.43 0.46 11.40
CA LEU A 209 -0.09 0.92 11.15
C LEU A 209 0.84 0.18 12.12
N LEU A 210 1.79 -0.58 11.57
CA LEU A 210 2.86 -1.22 12.34
C LEU A 210 4.06 -0.29 12.39
N ILE A 211 4.50 0.01 13.61
CA ILE A 211 5.63 0.90 13.84
C ILE A 211 6.59 0.28 14.85
N HIS A 212 7.88 0.55 14.69
CA HIS A 212 8.87 0.21 15.71
C HIS A 212 9.09 1.42 16.64
N ARG A 213 8.64 1.29 17.89
CA ARG A 213 8.93 2.23 18.99
C ARG A 213 9.86 1.53 19.96
N GLU A 214 11.16 1.60 19.73
CA GLU A 214 12.17 0.85 20.50
C GLU A 214 11.90 0.91 22.01
N PRO A 215 11.83 -0.24 22.72
CA PRO A 215 12.18 -1.59 22.26
C PRO A 215 10.99 -2.41 21.72
N ASN A 216 9.85 -1.80 21.41
CA ASN A 216 8.60 -2.50 21.09
C ASN A 216 8.17 -2.30 19.62
N LEU A 217 7.55 -3.33 19.05
CA LEU A 217 6.63 -3.16 17.92
C LEU A 217 5.27 -2.72 18.45
N CYS A 218 4.68 -1.71 17.82
CA CYS A 218 3.39 -1.17 18.19
C CYS A 218 2.42 -1.25 17.02
N ILE A 219 1.21 -1.74 17.30
CA ILE A 219 0.08 -1.72 16.37
C ILE A 219 -0.76 -0.49 16.68
N ILE A 220 -1.00 0.34 15.68
CA ILE A 220 -1.83 1.53 15.79
C ILE A 220 -3.06 1.39 14.91
N ASP A 221 -4.23 1.76 15.43
CA ASP A 221 -5.49 1.78 14.68
C ASP A 221 -5.69 3.09 13.88
N ARG A 222 -6.77 3.15 13.11
CA ARG A 222 -7.18 4.32 12.32
C ARG A 222 -7.44 5.59 13.16
N TYR A 223 -7.73 5.43 14.44
CA TYR A 223 -7.91 6.54 15.39
C TYR A 223 -6.58 7.00 16.00
N ILE A 224 -5.46 6.47 15.49
CA ILE A 224 -4.11 6.74 15.94
C ILE A 224 -3.97 6.41 17.44
N LYS A 225 -4.56 5.29 17.86
CA LYS A 225 -4.43 4.72 19.21
C LYS A 225 -3.56 3.48 19.14
N VAL A 226 -2.67 3.34 20.12
CA VAL A 226 -1.85 2.14 20.26
C VAL A 226 -2.72 1.02 20.79
N MET A 227 -2.97 0.01 19.97
CA MET A 227 -3.81 -1.14 20.29
C MET A 227 -3.04 -2.18 21.11
N LYS A 228 -1.81 -2.47 20.68
CA LYS A 228 -0.94 -3.48 21.31
C LYS A 228 0.52 -3.08 21.16
N GLN A 229 1.34 -3.51 22.11
CA GLN A 229 2.80 -3.36 22.09
C GLN A 229 3.44 -4.71 22.40
N ILE A 230 4.47 -5.06 21.62
CA ILE A 230 5.17 -6.34 21.73
C ILE A 230 6.66 -6.08 21.78
N PRO A 231 7.41 -6.68 22.71
CA PRO A 231 8.86 -6.55 22.74
C PRO A 231 9.50 -7.03 21.44
N TRP A 232 10.40 -6.23 20.88
CA TRP A 232 11.22 -6.57 19.74
C TRP A 232 12.67 -6.73 20.17
N THR A 233 13.18 -7.95 20.09
CA THR A 233 14.53 -8.32 20.58
C THR A 233 15.46 -8.76 19.46
N HIS A 234 15.05 -8.61 18.20
CA HIS A 234 15.73 -9.17 17.04
C HIS A 234 16.65 -8.18 16.30
N GLY A 235 16.98 -7.04 16.93
CA GLY A 235 17.91 -6.05 16.39
C GLY A 235 17.24 -4.95 15.57
N GLN A 236 17.99 -4.27 14.70
CA GLN A 236 17.45 -3.18 13.88
C GLN A 236 16.61 -3.74 12.73
N ILE A 237 15.39 -3.20 12.59
CA ILE A 237 14.53 -3.44 11.44
C ILE A 237 14.95 -2.45 10.35
N PHE A 238 15.30 -2.99 9.18
CA PHE A 238 15.69 -2.19 8.01
C PHE A 238 14.47 -1.76 7.21
N ASP A 239 13.52 -2.68 7.01
CA ASP A 239 12.30 -2.41 6.27
C ASP A 239 11.15 -3.33 6.71
N MET A 240 9.92 -2.95 6.37
CA MET A 240 8.70 -3.69 6.63
C MET A 240 7.71 -3.57 5.48
N CYS A 241 6.99 -4.64 5.18
CA CYS A 241 5.88 -4.58 4.23
C CYS A 241 4.69 -5.44 4.70
N TRP A 242 3.51 -5.16 4.17
CA TRP A 242 2.31 -5.96 4.40
C TRP A 242 2.09 -6.96 3.26
N SER A 243 1.74 -8.20 3.62
CA SER A 243 1.26 -9.19 2.67
C SER A 243 -0.24 -9.39 2.84
N SER A 244 -1.02 -8.94 1.86
CA SER A 244 -2.47 -9.20 1.81
C SER A 244 -2.77 -10.70 1.67
N ALA A 245 -1.94 -11.43 0.92
CA ALA A 245 -2.14 -12.86 0.66
C ALA A 245 -2.06 -13.72 1.93
N LEU A 246 -1.14 -13.38 2.84
CA LEU A 246 -0.99 -14.08 4.11
C LEU A 246 -1.71 -13.38 5.27
N SER A 247 -2.16 -12.13 5.07
CA SER A 247 -2.64 -11.23 6.11
C SER A 247 -1.65 -11.06 7.26
N LYS A 248 -0.36 -10.87 6.92
CA LYS A 248 0.74 -10.72 7.88
C LYS A 248 1.72 -9.64 7.44
N PHE A 249 2.42 -9.05 8.40
CA PHE A 249 3.55 -8.15 8.13
C PHE A 249 4.84 -8.95 7.98
N PHE A 250 5.67 -8.55 7.02
CA PHE A 250 7.06 -8.97 6.93
C PHE A 250 7.94 -7.88 7.51
N LEU A 251 8.93 -8.29 8.29
CA LEU A 251 9.96 -7.41 8.84
C LEU A 251 11.32 -7.99 8.46
N ILE A 252 12.19 -7.15 7.91
CA ILE A 252 13.55 -7.56 7.60
C ILE A 252 14.55 -6.87 8.51
N THR A 253 15.46 -7.68 9.04
CA THR A 253 16.71 -7.20 9.64
C THR A 253 17.85 -7.47 8.65
N LEU A 254 19.09 -7.10 9.01
CA LEU A 254 20.21 -7.23 8.10
C LEU A 254 20.35 -8.64 7.51
N ASN A 255 20.11 -9.71 8.27
CA ASN A 255 20.36 -11.09 7.84
C ASN A 255 19.17 -12.03 8.01
N GLN A 256 18.03 -11.53 8.50
CA GLN A 256 16.89 -12.36 8.88
C GLN A 256 15.59 -11.72 8.45
N ILE A 257 14.61 -12.56 8.19
CA ILE A 257 13.25 -12.16 7.82
C ILE A 257 12.32 -12.72 8.88
N TYR A 258 11.38 -11.90 9.31
CA TYR A 258 10.37 -12.23 10.30
C TYR A 258 8.99 -12.01 9.72
N ILE A 259 8.06 -12.87 10.11
CA ILE A 259 6.62 -12.69 9.90
C ILE A 259 6.02 -12.26 11.23
N PHE A 260 5.22 -11.22 11.18
CA PHE A 260 4.40 -10.78 12.30
C PHE A 260 2.92 -10.96 11.98
N ASP A 261 2.25 -11.80 12.77
CA ASP A 261 0.83 -12.06 12.68
C ASP A 261 0.07 -11.18 13.68
N ILE A 262 -0.74 -10.25 13.15
CA ILE A 262 -1.48 -9.28 13.96
C ILE A 262 -2.61 -9.91 14.78
N ASN A 263 -3.11 -11.08 14.38
CA ASN A 263 -4.23 -11.73 15.05
C ASN A 263 -3.72 -12.55 16.25
N SER A 264 -2.71 -13.39 16.02
CA SER A 264 -2.09 -14.20 17.08
C SER A 264 -1.10 -13.41 17.94
N ILE A 265 -0.60 -12.28 17.44
CA ILE A 265 0.48 -11.51 18.05
C ILE A 265 1.78 -12.33 18.13
N SER A 266 1.99 -13.26 17.19
CA SER A 266 3.22 -14.04 17.08
C SER A 266 4.22 -13.39 16.13
N ILE A 267 5.49 -13.48 16.49
CA ILE A 267 6.63 -13.15 15.64
C ILE A 267 7.36 -14.45 15.34
N GLU A 268 7.49 -14.79 14.07
CA GLU A 268 8.11 -16.02 13.62
C GLU A 268 9.27 -15.69 12.68
N ARG A 269 10.43 -16.31 12.91
CA ARG A 269 11.57 -16.17 12.01
C ARG A 269 11.37 -17.11 10.82
N ILE A 270 11.60 -16.59 9.62
CA ILE A 270 11.66 -17.42 8.41
C ILE A 270 13.09 -17.89 8.22
N ASP A 271 13.27 -19.19 8.12
CA ASP A 271 14.55 -19.76 7.73
C ASP A 271 14.63 -19.77 6.20
N THR A 272 15.47 -18.89 5.65
CA THR A 272 15.78 -18.89 4.21
C THR A 272 17.04 -19.70 3.94
N THR A 273 17.08 -20.34 2.78
CA THR A 273 18.26 -21.10 2.32
C THR A 273 19.43 -20.18 1.97
N GLN A 274 19.16 -18.91 1.68
CA GLN A 274 20.14 -17.92 1.28
C GLN A 274 20.49 -16.98 2.45
N LYS A 275 21.76 -16.99 2.88
CA LYS A 275 22.29 -16.07 3.89
C LYS A 275 22.77 -14.78 3.25
N LEU A 276 21.82 -13.97 2.78
CA LEU A 276 22.08 -12.67 2.17
C LEU A 276 21.85 -11.54 3.16
N ARG A 277 22.43 -10.37 2.87
CA ARG A 277 22.14 -9.14 3.59
C ARG A 277 20.96 -8.44 2.94
N TRP A 278 19.85 -8.28 3.65
CA TRP A 278 18.64 -7.67 3.11
C TRP A 278 18.60 -6.17 3.38
N LEU A 279 17.95 -5.42 2.48
CA LEU A 279 17.76 -3.97 2.65
C LEU A 279 16.30 -3.53 2.59
N SER A 280 15.57 -3.94 1.55
CA SER A 280 14.17 -3.55 1.34
C SER A 280 13.33 -4.78 0.97
N CYS A 281 12.03 -4.71 1.24
CA CYS A 281 11.06 -5.76 1.02
C CYS A 281 9.72 -5.20 0.51
N THR A 282 9.09 -5.93 -0.41
CA THR A 282 7.73 -5.60 -0.86
C THR A 282 6.97 -6.87 -1.24
N CYS A 283 5.63 -6.81 -1.21
CA CYS A 283 4.77 -7.95 -1.50
C CYS A 283 3.87 -7.70 -2.69
N SER A 284 3.66 -8.76 -3.47
CA SER A 284 2.52 -8.93 -4.36
C SER A 284 1.50 -9.89 -3.73
N ASP A 285 0.46 -10.23 -4.49
CA ASP A 285 -0.56 -11.19 -4.05
C ASP A 285 -0.05 -12.64 -4.00
N SER A 286 1.11 -12.93 -4.60
CA SER A 286 1.67 -14.28 -4.66
C SER A 286 3.11 -14.39 -4.17
N SER A 287 3.84 -13.28 -4.15
CA SER A 287 5.29 -13.29 -3.98
C SER A 287 5.78 -12.19 -3.04
N LEU A 288 6.78 -12.50 -2.23
CA LEU A 288 7.62 -11.57 -1.49
C LEU A 288 8.88 -11.27 -2.32
N PHE A 289 9.18 -9.99 -2.52
CA PHE A 289 10.42 -9.53 -3.16
C PHE A 289 11.36 -8.95 -2.10
N LEU A 290 12.63 -9.35 -2.14
CA LEU A 290 13.68 -8.87 -1.23
C LEU A 290 14.90 -8.39 -2.01
N SER A 291 15.45 -7.22 -1.65
CA SER A 291 16.66 -6.67 -2.27
C SER A 291 17.86 -6.83 -1.35
N THR A 292 19.05 -7.03 -1.94
CA THR A 292 20.29 -7.15 -1.15
C THR A 292 20.95 -5.81 -0.83
N ASN A 293 21.59 -5.75 0.34
CA ASN A 293 22.29 -4.59 0.88
C ASN A 293 23.77 -4.59 0.42
N GLU A 294 23.97 -4.40 -0.88
CA GLU A 294 25.29 -4.37 -1.52
C GLU A 294 25.24 -3.64 -2.87
N ASN A 295 26.39 -3.23 -3.38
CA ASN A 295 26.50 -2.74 -4.75
C ASN A 295 26.29 -3.91 -5.73
N GLY A 296 25.64 -3.65 -6.87
CA GLY A 296 25.10 -4.69 -7.74
C GLY A 296 23.93 -5.44 -7.09
N SER A 297 23.08 -4.73 -6.34
CA SER A 297 22.01 -5.33 -5.54
C SER A 297 21.16 -6.32 -6.35
N SER A 298 20.99 -7.53 -5.82
CA SER A 298 20.10 -8.53 -6.39
C SER A 298 18.68 -8.38 -5.86
N ILE A 299 17.68 -8.87 -6.60
CA ILE A 299 16.29 -9.00 -6.14
C ILE A 299 15.93 -10.48 -6.13
N CYS A 300 15.49 -10.98 -4.98
CA CYS A 300 15.02 -12.34 -4.79
C CYS A 300 13.49 -12.35 -4.65
N GLU A 301 12.83 -13.21 -5.42
CA GLU A 301 11.40 -13.48 -5.34
C GLU A 301 11.16 -14.80 -4.58
N PHE A 302 10.27 -14.78 -3.61
CA PHE A 302 9.86 -15.94 -2.81
C PHE A 302 8.35 -16.13 -2.93
N ASN A 303 7.92 -17.37 -3.15
CA ASN A 303 6.49 -17.67 -3.26
C ASN A 303 5.83 -17.71 -1.87
N LEU A 304 4.82 -16.85 -1.65
CA LEU A 304 4.14 -16.72 -0.36
C LEU A 304 3.35 -17.98 0.03
N LEU A 305 2.75 -18.67 -0.95
CA LEU A 305 1.86 -19.81 -0.71
C LEU A 305 2.61 -21.15 -0.63
N ASN A 306 3.83 -21.23 -1.16
CA ASN A 306 4.65 -22.43 -1.17
C ASN A 306 5.83 -22.33 -0.18
N SER A 307 5.51 -22.08 1.09
CA SER A 307 6.48 -22.06 2.20
C SER A 307 7.69 -21.14 1.99
N LEU A 308 7.51 -20.02 1.28
CA LEU A 308 8.59 -19.06 0.99
C LEU A 308 9.81 -19.69 0.31
N GLN A 309 9.58 -20.68 -0.56
CA GLN A 309 10.63 -21.18 -1.42
C GLN A 309 11.02 -20.10 -2.43
N SER A 310 12.33 -19.95 -2.66
CA SER A 310 12.85 -19.03 -3.66
C SER A 310 12.31 -19.44 -5.03
N ALA A 311 11.58 -18.53 -5.66
CA ALA A 311 10.99 -18.71 -6.98
C ALA A 311 11.94 -18.23 -8.08
N LYS A 312 12.51 -17.03 -7.89
CA LYS A 312 13.36 -16.39 -8.89
C LYS A 312 14.38 -15.47 -8.22
N ARG A 313 15.49 -15.22 -8.91
CA ARG A 313 16.49 -14.24 -8.51
C ARG A 313 16.95 -13.49 -9.76
N TRP A 314 17.06 -12.18 -9.63
CA TRP A 314 17.68 -11.31 -10.61
C TRP A 314 18.92 -10.69 -9.99
N ASP A 315 20.02 -10.70 -10.73
CA ASP A 315 21.31 -10.16 -10.31
C ASP A 315 21.70 -8.97 -11.21
N ALA A 316 22.74 -8.23 -10.82
CA ALA A 316 23.35 -7.26 -11.71
C ALA A 316 23.89 -7.94 -12.99
N PRO A 317 23.78 -7.31 -14.17
CA PRO A 317 23.32 -5.93 -14.41
C PRO A 317 21.80 -5.77 -14.65
N ASP A 318 21.00 -6.84 -14.51
CA ASP A 318 19.56 -6.80 -14.84
C ASP A 318 18.78 -5.92 -13.85
N THR A 319 19.15 -6.00 -12.56
CA THR A 319 18.59 -5.20 -11.46
C THR A 319 19.09 -3.76 -11.51
N CYS A 320 20.39 -3.58 -11.33
CA CYS A 320 21.12 -2.34 -11.40
C CYS A 320 22.56 -2.65 -11.83
N ARG A 321 23.36 -1.62 -12.09
CA ARG A 321 24.79 -1.79 -12.38
C ARG A 321 25.56 -2.26 -11.15
N ASP A 322 26.76 -2.78 -11.38
CA ASP A 322 27.66 -3.25 -10.30
C ASP A 322 28.11 -2.14 -9.35
N ASP A 323 28.09 -0.88 -9.79
CA ASP A 323 28.39 0.31 -8.99
C ASP A 323 27.13 1.00 -8.43
N GLU A 324 25.95 0.43 -8.71
CA GLU A 324 24.66 0.90 -8.25
C GLU A 324 24.13 0.01 -7.11
N ARG A 325 23.24 0.57 -6.30
CA ARG A 325 22.55 -0.12 -5.21
C ARG A 325 21.08 0.24 -5.20
N ILE A 326 20.23 -0.77 -4.98
CA ILE A 326 18.79 -0.57 -4.74
C ILE A 326 18.63 -0.16 -3.28
N HIS A 327 18.04 0.99 -3.01
CA HIS A 327 17.75 1.49 -1.66
C HIS A 327 16.39 1.06 -1.15
N ASP A 328 15.39 1.14 -2.02
CA ASP A 328 14.02 0.81 -1.67
C ASP A 328 13.25 0.31 -2.90
N MET A 329 12.17 -0.43 -2.66
CA MET A 329 11.33 -0.96 -3.72
C MET A 329 9.89 -1.18 -3.30
N ILE A 330 8.98 -1.01 -4.25
CA ILE A 330 7.56 -1.28 -4.06
C ILE A 330 6.97 -2.01 -5.26
N HIS A 331 6.22 -3.08 -4.97
CA HIS A 331 5.41 -3.76 -5.96
C HIS A 331 4.03 -3.10 -6.07
N ASN A 332 3.58 -2.85 -7.31
CA ASN A 332 2.20 -2.46 -7.59
C ASN A 332 1.76 -3.04 -8.94
N LYS A 333 0.60 -3.70 -8.98
CA LYS A 333 -0.06 -4.18 -10.23
C LYS A 333 0.88 -4.85 -11.24
N GLY A 334 1.75 -5.76 -10.77
CA GLY A 334 2.68 -6.50 -11.65
C GLY A 334 3.90 -5.70 -12.09
N THR A 335 4.16 -4.56 -11.45
CA THR A 335 5.36 -3.75 -11.65
C THR A 335 6.15 -3.61 -10.35
N LEU A 336 7.45 -3.38 -10.47
CA LEU A 336 8.37 -3.10 -9.37
C LEU A 336 8.96 -1.70 -9.58
N PHE A 337 8.64 -0.81 -8.66
CA PHE A 337 9.25 0.51 -8.56
C PHE A 337 10.50 0.41 -7.69
N LEU A 338 11.63 0.92 -8.18
CA LEU A 338 12.94 0.80 -7.58
C LEU A 338 13.57 2.18 -7.40
N ILE A 339 14.16 2.42 -6.24
CA ILE A 339 15.08 3.55 -6.00
C ILE A 339 16.51 3.04 -6.10
N ILE A 340 17.27 3.55 -7.05
CA ILE A 340 18.62 3.10 -7.38
C ILE A 340 19.60 4.25 -7.19
N GLU A 341 20.64 4.05 -6.41
CA GLU A 341 21.74 5.01 -6.20
C GLU A 341 23.00 4.49 -6.86
N ASN A 342 23.73 5.37 -7.53
CA ASN A 342 25.08 5.09 -8.00
C ASN A 342 26.09 5.50 -6.91
N SER A 343 26.75 4.50 -6.31
CA SER A 343 27.67 4.68 -5.18
C SER A 343 28.92 5.51 -5.49
N VAL A 344 29.27 5.64 -6.78
CA VAL A 344 30.45 6.40 -7.23
C VAL A 344 30.10 7.87 -7.44
N THR A 345 28.95 8.16 -8.03
CA THR A 345 28.52 9.52 -8.39
C THR A 345 27.58 10.16 -7.38
N GLY A 346 27.03 9.39 -6.43
CA GLY A 346 26.00 9.83 -5.48
C GLY A 346 24.65 10.15 -6.12
N LYS A 347 24.47 9.83 -7.41
CA LYS A 347 23.23 10.11 -8.16
C LYS A 347 22.17 9.07 -7.86
N VAL A 348 20.94 9.53 -7.65
CA VAL A 348 19.78 8.66 -7.41
C VAL A 348 18.81 8.72 -8.58
N ARG A 349 18.34 7.57 -9.05
CA ARG A 349 17.29 7.46 -10.06
C ARG A 349 16.17 6.56 -9.56
N ALA A 350 14.96 6.87 -10.01
CA ALA A 350 13.82 5.98 -9.87
C ALA A 350 13.63 5.20 -11.17
N GLU A 351 13.23 3.93 -11.06
CA GLU A 351 12.97 3.05 -12.19
C GLU A 351 11.71 2.22 -11.93
N LEU A 352 10.84 2.12 -12.94
CA LEU A 352 9.73 1.17 -12.92
C LEU A 352 10.05 0.02 -13.87
N LYS A 353 9.97 -1.21 -13.37
CA LYS A 353 10.16 -2.44 -14.14
C LYS A 353 8.91 -3.31 -14.13
N SER A 354 8.73 -4.12 -15.16
CA SER A 354 7.78 -5.24 -15.13
C SER A 354 8.22 -6.27 -14.10
N ALA A 355 7.38 -6.72 -13.19
CA ALA A 355 7.77 -7.77 -12.23
C ALA A 355 7.98 -9.13 -12.92
N ALA A 356 7.19 -9.41 -13.97
CA ALA A 356 7.23 -10.71 -14.66
C ALA A 356 8.49 -10.86 -15.54
N ARG A 357 8.79 -9.83 -16.33
CA ARG A 357 9.86 -9.85 -17.34
C ARG A 357 11.10 -9.08 -16.93
N PHE A 358 10.96 -8.19 -15.94
CA PHE A 358 12.03 -7.35 -15.42
C PHE A 358 12.62 -6.35 -16.42
N ASP A 359 11.90 -6.12 -17.52
CA ASP A 359 12.18 -5.04 -18.46
C ASP A 359 11.79 -3.69 -17.86
N ARG A 360 12.60 -2.68 -18.18
CA ARG A 360 12.40 -1.30 -17.73
C ARG A 360 11.27 -0.64 -18.51
N LEU A 361 10.25 -0.19 -17.81
CA LEU A 361 9.13 0.57 -18.37
C LEU A 361 9.48 2.04 -18.50
N TRP A 362 10.04 2.65 -17.44
CA TRP A 362 10.57 4.01 -17.46
C TRP A 362 11.61 4.22 -16.37
N SER A 363 12.39 5.30 -16.49
CA SER A 363 13.32 5.75 -15.44
C SER A 363 13.43 7.27 -15.46
N ILE A 364 13.58 7.85 -14.27
CA ILE A 364 13.77 9.28 -14.07
C ILE A 364 14.94 9.52 -13.12
N GLN A 365 15.83 10.43 -13.51
CA GLN A 365 16.91 10.89 -12.66
C GLN A 365 16.35 11.88 -11.63
N LEU A 366 16.68 11.67 -10.36
CA LEU A 366 16.27 12.55 -9.28
C LEU A 366 17.38 13.55 -8.97
N ASP A 367 16.99 14.77 -8.65
CA ASP A 367 17.88 15.82 -8.15
C ASP A 367 18.13 15.61 -6.65
N ILE A 368 18.77 14.48 -6.35
CA ILE A 368 19.20 14.06 -5.01
C ILE A 368 20.71 13.82 -5.10
N ASN A 369 21.45 14.50 -4.22
CA ASN A 369 22.87 14.24 -4.03
C ASN A 369 23.03 13.38 -2.77
N TYR A 370 23.26 12.08 -2.96
CA TYR A 370 23.29 11.13 -1.87
C TYR A 370 24.53 11.33 -1.00
N GLN A 371 24.30 11.60 0.29
CA GLN A 371 25.37 11.79 1.29
C GLN A 371 25.18 10.87 2.49
N SER A 372 24.87 9.59 2.24
CA SER A 372 24.73 8.50 3.23
C SER A 372 23.41 8.40 4.00
N LYS A 373 22.39 9.20 3.72
CA LYS A 373 21.06 9.02 4.34
C LYS A 373 20.04 8.35 3.43
N ILE A 374 19.03 7.77 4.07
CA ILE A 374 17.99 6.93 3.47
C ILE A 374 17.18 7.68 2.41
N VAL A 375 16.95 6.99 1.29
CA VAL A 375 15.91 7.35 0.33
C VAL A 375 14.91 6.21 0.31
N SER A 376 13.65 6.52 0.56
CA SER A 376 12.56 5.53 0.58
C SER A 376 11.46 5.93 -0.39
N CYS A 377 10.47 5.07 -0.58
CA CYS A 377 9.31 5.35 -1.40
C CYS A 377 8.03 4.80 -0.77
N CYS A 378 6.89 5.35 -1.18
CA CYS A 378 5.58 4.75 -0.94
C CYS A 378 4.67 4.90 -2.16
N LEU A 379 3.71 3.98 -2.30
CA LEU A 379 2.66 4.09 -3.29
C LEU A 379 1.62 5.09 -2.79
N LEU A 380 1.24 6.03 -3.65
CA LEU A 380 0.12 6.95 -3.48
C LEU A 380 -1.09 6.44 -4.27
N ASP A 381 -2.23 7.08 -4.08
CA ASP A 381 -3.40 6.83 -4.92
C ASP A 381 -3.14 7.09 -6.41
N HIS A 382 -3.96 6.47 -7.25
CA HIS A 382 -3.87 6.55 -8.71
C HIS A 382 -2.53 6.09 -9.30
N ASP A 383 -1.89 5.09 -8.67
CA ASP A 383 -0.61 4.51 -9.13
C ASP A 383 0.54 5.53 -9.22
N GLN A 384 0.49 6.55 -8.37
CA GLN A 384 1.55 7.55 -8.22
C GLN A 384 2.51 7.14 -7.11
N TRP A 385 3.69 7.74 -7.10
CA TRP A 385 4.77 7.36 -6.19
C TRP A 385 5.23 8.57 -5.40
N LEU A 386 5.38 8.41 -4.09
CA LEU A 386 6.03 9.39 -3.23
C LEU A 386 7.46 8.91 -2.95
N ILE A 387 8.45 9.77 -3.17
CA ILE A 387 9.83 9.52 -2.78
C ILE A 387 10.22 10.37 -1.57
N VAL A 388 10.73 9.62 -0.62
CA VAL A 388 11.37 9.85 0.67
C VAL A 388 12.79 10.44 0.73
N ASP A 389 13.13 11.69 0.42
CA ASP A 389 14.55 12.12 0.52
C ASP A 389 14.93 12.74 1.87
N SER A 390 15.56 11.95 2.73
CA SER A 390 16.09 12.40 4.03
C SER A 390 17.38 13.23 3.93
N ASN A 391 18.10 13.20 2.79
CA ASN A 391 19.31 13.99 2.59
C ASN A 391 18.96 15.46 2.46
N THR A 392 18.10 15.79 1.49
CA THR A 392 17.71 17.17 1.19
C THR A 392 16.41 17.61 1.89
N SER A 393 15.81 16.74 2.70
CA SER A 393 14.51 16.95 3.32
C SER A 393 13.42 17.29 2.31
N ARG A 394 13.37 16.54 1.21
CA ARG A 394 12.42 16.74 0.12
C ARG A 394 11.53 15.52 -0.05
N LEU A 395 10.31 15.81 -0.48
CA LEU A 395 9.35 14.83 -0.95
C LEU A 395 9.17 15.04 -2.44
N PHE A 396 9.20 13.96 -3.23
CA PHE A 396 8.97 14.01 -4.66
C PHE A 396 7.75 13.17 -5.02
N GLN A 397 6.85 13.72 -5.82
CA GLN A 397 5.70 13.01 -6.34
C GLN A 397 5.92 12.69 -7.81
N ILE A 398 5.84 11.41 -8.16
CA ILE A 398 6.04 10.90 -9.51
C ILE A 398 4.73 10.29 -9.99
N SER A 399 4.32 10.65 -11.20
CA SER A 399 3.14 10.10 -11.85
C SER A 399 3.36 8.64 -12.28
N MET A 400 2.27 7.94 -12.60
CA MET A 400 2.30 6.58 -13.13
C MET A 400 3.17 6.41 -14.39
N ASP A 401 3.30 7.46 -15.21
CA ASP A 401 4.10 7.50 -16.44
C ASP A 401 5.55 7.97 -16.23
N GLY A 402 5.99 8.11 -14.98
CA GLY A 402 7.37 8.40 -14.63
C GLY A 402 7.78 9.87 -14.73
N LYS A 403 6.81 10.79 -14.75
CA LYS A 403 7.08 12.24 -14.74
C LYS A 403 7.02 12.79 -13.33
N MET A 404 7.90 13.75 -13.05
CA MET A 404 7.83 14.54 -11.81
C MET A 404 6.56 15.40 -11.85
N LYS A 405 5.61 15.18 -10.94
CA LYS A 405 4.42 16.04 -10.79
C LYS A 405 4.74 17.26 -9.94
N SER A 406 5.33 17.03 -8.78
CA SER A 406 5.64 18.08 -7.82
C SER A 406 6.73 17.64 -6.84
N SER A 407 7.32 18.61 -6.16
CA SER A 407 8.27 18.36 -5.08
C SER A 407 8.14 19.43 -4.02
N SER A 408 8.35 19.06 -2.76
CA SER A 408 8.22 19.98 -1.63
C SER A 408 9.30 19.72 -0.59
N TYR A 409 9.68 20.78 0.13
CA TYR A 409 10.51 20.61 1.33
C TYR A 409 9.62 20.19 2.49
N TYR A 410 10.12 19.27 3.31
CA TYR A 410 9.39 18.75 4.45
C TYR A 410 10.19 18.93 5.73
N THR A 411 9.53 19.46 6.76
CA THR A 411 10.11 19.69 8.08
C THR A 411 9.16 19.13 9.13
N PRO A 412 9.62 18.26 10.04
CA PRO A 412 11.00 17.83 10.27
C PRO A 412 11.54 16.86 9.20
N VAL A 413 12.87 16.61 9.16
CA VAL A 413 13.51 15.76 8.13
C VAL A 413 12.80 14.39 8.05
N PRO A 414 12.24 14.04 6.89
CA PRO A 414 11.50 12.80 6.74
C PRO A 414 12.47 11.62 6.50
N CYS A 415 12.10 10.43 6.96
CA CYS A 415 12.90 9.21 6.86
C CYS A 415 12.25 8.18 5.94
N CYS A 416 10.96 7.91 6.16
CA CYS A 416 10.12 7.11 5.27
C CYS A 416 8.66 7.54 5.39
N ALA A 417 7.84 7.09 4.45
CA ALA A 417 6.42 7.37 4.44
C ALA A 417 5.63 6.12 4.07
N CYS A 418 4.37 6.07 4.46
CA CYS A 418 3.40 5.13 3.93
C CYS A 418 2.01 5.76 3.94
N LEU A 419 1.18 5.39 2.98
CA LEU A 419 -0.25 5.62 3.13
C LEU A 419 -0.79 4.71 4.21
N PHE A 420 -1.58 5.29 5.09
CA PHE A 420 -2.36 4.58 6.09
C PHE A 420 -3.83 4.71 5.69
N GLY A 421 -4.39 3.66 5.11
CA GLY A 421 -5.72 3.70 4.52
C GLY A 421 -5.76 4.58 3.28
N PHE A 422 -6.90 5.22 3.01
CA PHE A 422 -7.14 6.01 1.80
C PHE A 422 -6.98 7.53 2.01
N ASP A 423 -6.87 8.00 3.26
CA ASP A 423 -6.97 9.43 3.61
C ASP A 423 -5.88 9.90 4.59
N LEU A 424 -4.94 9.03 4.98
CA LEU A 424 -3.86 9.41 5.89
C LEU A 424 -2.49 9.11 5.28
N LEU A 425 -1.61 10.10 5.29
CA LEU A 425 -0.20 9.94 4.98
C LEU A 425 0.60 9.96 6.27
N ALA A 426 1.26 8.85 6.58
CA ALA A 426 2.17 8.75 7.71
C ALA A 426 3.61 8.97 7.24
N ILE A 427 4.30 9.93 7.82
CA ILE A 427 5.71 10.24 7.53
C ILE A 427 6.52 10.01 8.81
N SER A 428 7.40 9.00 8.78
CA SER A 428 8.39 8.74 9.82
C SER A 428 9.50 9.79 9.76
N THR A 429 9.93 10.26 10.91
CA THR A 429 10.99 11.26 11.12
C THR A 429 11.86 10.77 12.27
N LEU A 430 13.01 11.42 12.50
CA LEU A 430 13.89 11.03 13.61
C LEU A 430 13.19 11.02 14.97
N ASN A 431 12.22 11.90 15.21
CA ASN A 431 11.61 12.07 16.54
C ASN A 431 10.24 11.38 16.68
N GLY A 432 9.69 10.83 15.61
CA GLY A 432 8.33 10.29 15.63
C GLY A 432 7.73 10.17 14.24
N ILE A 433 6.42 9.94 14.20
CA ILE A 433 5.63 9.84 12.98
C ILE A 433 4.65 10.98 12.93
N THR A 434 4.70 11.79 11.88
CA THR A 434 3.73 12.83 11.57
C THR A 434 2.66 12.26 10.65
N ILE A 435 1.39 12.46 11.02
CA ILE A 435 0.22 12.00 10.26
C ILE A 435 -0.44 13.22 9.63
N HIS A 436 -0.67 13.16 8.33
CA HIS A 436 -1.42 14.14 7.55
C HIS A 436 -2.73 13.53 7.08
N LYS A 437 -3.80 14.32 7.02
CA LYS A 437 -5.03 13.94 6.31
C LYS A 437 -4.89 14.39 4.88
N VAL A 438 -4.88 13.47 3.93
CA VAL A 438 -4.61 13.72 2.50
C VAL A 438 -5.83 13.52 1.65
#